data_AF-R7MHW2-F1
#
_entry.id   AF-R7MHW2-F1
#
_cell.length_a   1.000
_cell.length_b   1.000
_cell.length_c   1.000
_cell.angle_alpha   90.00
_cell.angle_beta   90.00
_cell.angle_gamma   90.00
#
_symmetry.space_group_name_H-M   'P 1'
#
loop_
_entity.id
_entity.type
_entity.pdbx_description
1 polymer ?
#
loop_
_entity_poly.entity_id
_entity_poly.type
_entity_poly.pdbx_seq_one_letter_code
_entity_poly.pdbx_strand_id
1 'polypeptide(L)'
;MDESGKFIQKDKYLLSLKDFNASESIEKLINCGVNSFKIEGRLKDMSYVRNVTAYYNNLINKYAKRTSSGKVFLDFEPNLYKTFNRGYTSYFLKDREQCFNFTSPKSRGEKIGKISRVFNNSFAIDANLNPQDGICFIHNGEMRGFLVNKVDGHRVYPNKMNGLKSGLVLYRNFDSKFEKQLEISKTVRKIGVNITIENSKIVAIDEDSNTVSLALPDGDIPKNLEKLKQNYLAQFSKTGDSPYYLQEIHILDENLKFLPVSKLNDLRRSLLNLLSKERLQKYTRVSQKPIRYADFPLRKIDYKGNVFNSESKEFYKNCNCDVLEPALEAQQNVSSGIELMRTKHCLKFASDLCGKACKKLYLVDSNGKKYPLKFDCKNCEMVILSP
;
A
#
# COMPACT_ATOMS: atom_id res chain seq x y z
N MET A 1 4.78 -9.75 -33.49
CA MET A 1 5.15 -10.11 -34.88
C MET A 1 3.87 -10.44 -35.63
N ASP A 2 3.79 -10.16 -36.93
CA ASP A 2 2.67 -10.59 -37.77
C ASP A 2 2.94 -11.94 -38.46
N GLU A 3 1.94 -12.50 -39.15
CA GLU A 3 2.06 -13.79 -39.85
C GLU A 3 3.09 -13.78 -40.99
N SER A 4 3.47 -12.62 -41.52
CA SER A 4 4.56 -12.47 -42.49
C SER A 4 5.95 -12.37 -41.86
N GLY A 5 6.06 -12.50 -40.53
CA GLY A 5 7.33 -12.41 -39.81
C GLY A 5 7.79 -10.97 -39.53
N LYS A 6 6.99 -9.95 -39.87
CA LYS A 6 7.33 -8.55 -39.58
C LYS A 6 7.08 -8.23 -38.11
N PHE A 7 8.05 -7.59 -37.47
CA PHE A 7 7.90 -7.10 -36.10
C PHE A 7 7.20 -5.73 -36.09
N ILE A 8 6.12 -5.64 -35.30
CA ILE A 8 5.42 -4.37 -35.00
C ILE A 8 6.11 -3.67 -33.82
N GLN A 9 6.44 -4.46 -32.81
CA GLN A 9 7.26 -4.08 -31.66
C GLN A 9 8.32 -5.18 -31.48
N LYS A 10 9.57 -4.79 -31.28
CA LYS A 10 10.72 -5.69 -31.11
C LYS A 10 11.49 -5.29 -29.86
N ASP A 11 12.01 -6.27 -29.12
CA ASP A 11 12.86 -6.07 -27.94
C ASP A 11 12.17 -5.20 -26.86
N LYS A 12 10.88 -5.50 -26.60
CA LYS A 12 10.02 -4.78 -25.65
C LYS A 12 9.37 -5.72 -24.64
N TYR A 13 9.08 -5.18 -23.46
CA TYR A 13 8.34 -5.87 -22.40
C TYR A 13 6.83 -5.71 -22.61
N LEU A 14 6.28 -6.39 -23.62
CA LEU A 14 4.90 -6.18 -24.09
C LEU A 14 3.80 -6.54 -23.08
N LEU A 15 4.12 -7.33 -22.05
CA LEU A 15 3.20 -7.67 -20.96
C LEU A 15 3.51 -6.91 -19.66
N SER A 16 4.44 -5.95 -19.69
CA SER A 16 4.75 -5.15 -18.51
C SER A 16 3.72 -4.05 -18.33
N LEU A 17 2.86 -4.22 -17.33
CA LEU A 17 1.85 -3.25 -16.93
C LEU A 17 2.41 -2.24 -15.92
N LYS A 18 1.78 -1.06 -15.88
CA LYS A 18 1.85 -0.14 -14.74
C LYS A 18 1.11 -0.74 -13.55
N ASP A 19 1.42 -0.26 -12.35
CA ASP A 19 0.77 -0.74 -11.15
C ASP A 19 -0.62 -0.09 -11.00
N PHE A 20 -1.61 -0.89 -10.63
CA PHE A 20 -2.97 -0.40 -10.39
C PHE A 20 -3.00 0.47 -9.13
N ASN A 21 -3.60 1.65 -9.23
CA ASN A 21 -3.77 2.56 -8.11
C ASN A 21 -5.18 3.15 -8.11
N ALA A 22 -5.95 2.81 -7.08
CA ALA A 22 -7.31 3.29 -6.91
C ALA A 22 -7.42 4.45 -5.90
N SER A 23 -6.30 5.04 -5.45
CA SER A 23 -6.29 6.05 -4.39
C SER A 23 -7.26 7.21 -4.65
N GLU A 24 -7.32 7.70 -5.88
CA GLU A 24 -8.23 8.80 -6.27
C GLU A 24 -9.70 8.38 -6.34
N SER A 25 -10.01 7.09 -6.29
CA SER A 25 -11.37 6.54 -6.39
C SER A 25 -11.84 5.87 -5.09
N ILE A 26 -11.03 5.91 -4.02
CA ILE A 26 -11.35 5.22 -2.76
C ILE A 26 -12.69 5.66 -2.18
N GLU A 27 -12.97 6.97 -2.15
CA GLU A 27 -14.25 7.49 -1.66
C GLU A 27 -15.43 6.90 -2.44
N LYS A 28 -15.37 6.92 -3.78
CA LYS A 28 -16.43 6.37 -4.64
C LYS A 28 -16.61 4.87 -4.44
N LEU A 29 -15.50 4.13 -4.28
CA LEU A 29 -15.52 2.69 -4.06
C LEU A 29 -16.14 2.34 -2.70
N ILE A 30 -15.81 3.10 -1.65
CA ILE A 30 -16.45 2.95 -0.33
C ILE A 30 -17.96 3.22 -0.46
N ASN A 31 -18.34 4.32 -1.11
CA ASN A 31 -19.74 4.72 -1.25
C ASN A 31 -20.57 3.73 -2.10
N CYS A 32 -19.95 2.98 -3.02
CA CYS A 32 -20.64 1.94 -3.78
C CYS A 32 -20.73 0.57 -3.05
N GLY A 33 -20.24 0.50 -1.81
CA GLY A 33 -20.36 -0.69 -0.96
C GLY A 33 -19.14 -1.62 -0.98
N VAL A 34 -17.99 -1.19 -1.51
CA VAL A 34 -16.76 -2.00 -1.42
C VAL A 34 -16.31 -2.06 0.04
N ASN A 35 -16.34 -3.26 0.63
CA ASN A 35 -15.97 -3.48 2.03
C ASN A 35 -14.51 -3.89 2.24
N SER A 36 -13.79 -4.30 1.19
CA SER A 36 -12.42 -4.80 1.29
C SER A 36 -11.54 -4.25 0.17
N PHE A 37 -10.43 -3.64 0.56
CA PHE A 37 -9.38 -3.21 -0.34
C PHE A 37 -8.14 -4.07 -0.10
N LYS A 38 -7.61 -4.62 -1.19
CA LYS A 38 -6.42 -5.47 -1.15
C LYS A 38 -5.23 -4.73 -1.75
N ILE A 39 -4.11 -4.74 -1.05
CA ILE A 39 -2.81 -4.40 -1.61
C ILE A 39 -2.28 -5.67 -2.30
N GLU A 40 -1.97 -5.58 -3.59
CA GLU A 40 -1.42 -6.69 -4.37
C GLU A 40 0.06 -6.46 -4.64
N GLY A 41 0.86 -7.51 -4.52
CA GLY A 41 2.26 -7.50 -4.90
C GLY A 41 2.98 -8.74 -4.37
N ARG A 42 3.76 -9.39 -5.22
CA ARG A 42 4.64 -10.51 -4.84
C ARG A 42 6.03 -9.98 -4.48
N LEU A 43 6.66 -10.60 -3.47
CA LEU A 43 8.05 -10.34 -3.06
C LEU A 43 8.31 -8.85 -2.78
N LYS A 44 7.36 -8.17 -2.12
CA LYS A 44 7.52 -6.78 -1.73
C LYS A 44 8.31 -6.68 -0.44
N ASP A 45 9.21 -5.72 -0.38
CA ASP A 45 9.99 -5.43 0.82
C ASP A 45 9.14 -4.78 1.93
N MET A 46 9.71 -4.73 3.13
CA MET A 46 9.06 -4.18 4.32
C MET A 46 8.71 -2.69 4.13
N SER A 47 9.58 -1.92 3.48
CA SER A 47 9.39 -0.49 3.22
C SER A 47 8.16 -0.24 2.35
N TYR A 48 8.01 -0.97 1.25
CA TYR A 48 6.84 -0.93 0.38
C TYR A 48 5.57 -1.25 1.16
N VAL A 49 5.55 -2.36 1.90
CA VAL A 49 4.35 -2.78 2.64
C VAL A 49 3.96 -1.75 3.69
N ARG A 50 4.92 -1.24 4.47
CA ARG A 50 4.69 -0.21 5.50
C ARG A 50 4.14 1.08 4.87
N ASN A 51 4.78 1.58 3.82
CA ASN A 51 4.40 2.82 3.15
C ASN A 51 3.01 2.73 2.50
N VAL A 52 2.74 1.69 1.70
CA VAL A 52 1.46 1.53 1.01
C VAL A 52 0.32 1.29 2.00
N THR A 53 0.55 0.48 3.03
CA THR A 53 -0.45 0.24 4.08
C THR A 53 -0.78 1.52 4.84
N ALA A 54 0.23 2.30 5.23
CA ALA A 54 0.03 3.57 5.93
C ALA A 54 -0.71 4.59 5.05
N TYR A 55 -0.34 4.70 3.77
CA TYR A 55 -1.01 5.59 2.81
C TYR A 55 -2.50 5.26 2.68
N TYR A 56 -2.83 4.00 2.40
CA TYR A 56 -4.23 3.58 2.25
C TYR A 56 -5.00 3.60 3.57
N ASN A 57 -4.37 3.32 4.72
CA ASN A 57 -5.01 3.48 6.03
C ASN A 57 -5.41 4.95 6.26
N ASN A 58 -4.51 5.90 6.01
CA ASN A 58 -4.82 7.33 6.15
C ASN A 58 -5.94 7.75 5.20
N LEU A 59 -5.91 7.26 3.96
CA LEU A 59 -6.92 7.57 2.96
C LEU A 59 -8.30 7.01 3.32
N ILE A 60 -8.38 5.74 3.72
CA ILE A 60 -9.65 5.11 4.11
C ILE A 60 -10.23 5.78 5.36
N ASN A 61 -9.39 6.14 6.35
CA ASN A 61 -9.86 6.84 7.56
C ASN A 61 -10.47 8.23 7.28
N LYS A 62 -10.27 8.82 6.09
CA LYS A 62 -10.95 10.07 5.68
C LYS A 62 -12.40 9.84 5.25
N TYR A 63 -12.72 8.65 4.74
CA TYR A 63 -14.00 8.35 4.08
C TYR A 63 -14.81 7.25 4.77
N ALA A 64 -14.21 6.52 5.71
CA ALA A 64 -14.85 5.46 6.46
C ALA A 64 -14.55 5.58 7.96
N LYS A 65 -15.55 5.24 8.78
CA LYS A 65 -15.39 5.13 10.22
C LYS A 65 -14.64 3.84 10.56
N ARG A 66 -13.60 3.94 11.40
CA ARG A 66 -12.89 2.76 11.90
C ARG A 66 -13.82 1.92 12.76
N THR A 67 -13.79 0.60 12.54
CA THR A 67 -14.46 -0.40 13.38
C THR A 67 -13.53 -0.99 14.42
N SER A 68 -12.22 -0.98 14.16
CA SER A 68 -11.21 -1.34 15.14
C SER A 68 -10.98 -0.18 16.10
N SER A 69 -10.75 -0.48 17.37
CA SER A 69 -10.20 0.48 18.33
C SER A 69 -8.87 1.03 17.84
N GLY A 70 -8.52 2.21 18.28
CA GLY A 70 -7.21 2.81 18.21
C GLY A 70 -6.90 3.49 16.89
N LYS A 71 -5.94 4.39 16.98
CA LYS A 71 -5.39 5.16 15.88
C LYS A 71 -3.92 4.78 15.68
N VAL A 72 -3.50 4.74 14.42
CA VAL A 72 -2.10 4.56 14.05
C VAL A 72 -1.41 5.91 14.05
N PHE A 73 -0.27 6.01 14.74
CA PHE A 73 0.62 7.17 14.76
C PHE A 73 1.85 6.83 13.93
N LEU A 74 2.06 7.63 12.89
CA LEU A 74 3.18 7.50 11.97
C LEU A 74 4.25 8.53 12.32
N ASP A 75 5.51 8.16 12.15
CA ASP A 75 6.69 9.02 12.25
C ASP A 75 7.27 9.38 10.86
N PHE A 76 6.49 9.12 9.81
CA PHE A 76 6.78 9.47 8.42
C PHE A 76 5.49 9.82 7.69
N GLU A 77 5.60 10.58 6.60
CA GLU A 77 4.48 10.86 5.70
C GLU A 77 4.46 9.81 4.56
N PRO A 78 3.41 8.96 4.47
CA PRO A 78 3.33 7.95 3.43
C PRO A 78 3.24 8.57 2.03
N ASN A 79 3.99 8.03 1.07
CA ASN A 79 3.95 8.48 -0.33
C ASN A 79 4.21 7.31 -1.27
N LEU A 80 3.19 6.95 -2.06
CA LEU A 80 3.23 5.83 -3.01
C LEU A 80 4.40 5.91 -4.01
N TYR A 81 4.85 7.11 -4.38
CA TYR A 81 5.93 7.28 -5.36
C TYR A 81 7.33 7.02 -4.81
N LYS A 82 7.50 6.97 -3.48
CA LYS A 82 8.81 6.83 -2.82
C LYS A 82 9.28 5.40 -2.62
N THR A 83 8.39 4.42 -2.74
CA THR A 83 8.73 2.99 -2.76
C THR A 83 8.48 2.41 -4.15
N PHE A 84 8.82 1.13 -4.35
CA PHE A 84 8.72 0.46 -5.65
C PHE A 84 7.39 0.76 -6.36
N ASN A 85 7.48 1.31 -7.58
CA ASN A 85 6.33 1.40 -8.49
C ASN A 85 6.82 1.49 -9.94
N ARG A 86 6.05 0.93 -10.87
CA ARG A 86 6.32 0.98 -12.31
C ARG A 86 5.56 2.11 -13.00
N GLY A 87 5.21 3.14 -12.23
CA GLY A 87 4.16 4.10 -12.58
C GLY A 87 2.77 3.54 -12.28
N TYR A 88 1.79 4.45 -12.16
CA TYR A 88 0.43 4.11 -11.78
C TYR A 88 -0.56 4.24 -12.92
N THR A 89 -1.64 3.47 -12.82
CA THR A 89 -2.83 3.54 -13.66
C THR A 89 -4.07 3.25 -12.82
N SER A 90 -5.15 3.98 -13.07
CA SER A 90 -6.52 3.66 -12.64
C SER A 90 -7.18 2.55 -13.47
N TYR A 91 -6.49 2.10 -14.52
CA TYR A 91 -6.90 1.05 -15.44
C TYR A 91 -8.24 1.36 -16.14
N PHE A 92 -9.36 0.87 -15.63
CA PHE A 92 -10.72 1.11 -16.14
C PHE A 92 -11.68 1.67 -15.06
N LEU A 93 -11.15 2.18 -13.94
CA LEU A 93 -11.99 2.91 -12.96
C LEU A 93 -12.45 4.27 -13.49
N LYS A 94 -11.73 4.81 -14.48
CA LYS A 94 -12.09 6.00 -15.27
C LYS A 94 -12.12 5.57 -16.75
N ASP A 95 -11.84 6.50 -17.65
CA ASP A 95 -11.62 6.19 -19.06
C ASP A 95 -10.37 5.32 -19.27
N ARG A 96 -10.36 4.58 -20.38
CA ARG A 96 -9.22 3.75 -20.77
C ARG A 96 -7.99 4.62 -21.00
N GLU A 97 -6.95 4.39 -20.20
CA GLU A 97 -5.66 5.05 -20.34
C GLU A 97 -4.54 4.07 -20.72
N GLN A 98 -3.34 4.60 -20.97
CA GLN A 98 -2.16 3.78 -21.20
C GLN A 98 -1.73 3.07 -19.90
N CYS A 99 -2.11 1.80 -19.76
CA CYS A 99 -1.83 0.97 -18.58
C CYS A 99 -0.52 0.18 -18.62
N PHE A 100 0.35 0.41 -19.62
CA PHE A 100 1.56 -0.38 -19.84
C PHE A 100 2.85 0.45 -19.85
N ASN A 101 3.97 -0.24 -19.62
CA ASN A 101 5.33 0.29 -19.71
C ASN A 101 6.24 -0.71 -20.46
N PHE A 102 6.31 -0.58 -21.79
CA PHE A 102 7.10 -1.49 -22.63
C PHE A 102 8.61 -1.27 -22.56
N THR A 103 9.05 -0.16 -21.96
CA THR A 103 10.46 0.21 -21.87
C THR A 103 11.18 -0.57 -20.77
N SER A 104 10.54 -0.78 -19.63
CA SER A 104 11.18 -1.51 -18.53
C SER A 104 10.17 -2.05 -17.53
N PRO A 105 10.39 -3.29 -17.02
CA PRO A 105 9.62 -3.83 -15.90
C PRO A 105 10.16 -3.35 -14.54
N LYS A 106 11.21 -2.52 -14.51
CA LYS A 106 11.85 -2.05 -13.27
C LYS A 106 11.08 -0.89 -12.64
N SER A 107 11.34 -0.66 -11.36
CA SER A 107 10.80 0.50 -10.63
C SER A 107 11.21 1.81 -11.30
N ARG A 108 10.23 2.67 -11.55
CA ARG A 108 10.42 4.04 -12.05
C ARG A 108 10.52 5.03 -10.89
N GLY A 109 9.65 4.88 -9.89
CA GLY A 109 9.64 5.76 -8.72
C GLY A 109 9.10 7.18 -8.97
N GLU A 110 9.53 8.11 -8.11
CA GLU A 110 9.10 9.51 -8.06
C GLU A 110 9.68 10.33 -9.21
N LYS A 111 8.87 11.13 -9.90
CA LYS A 111 9.38 12.08 -10.90
C LYS A 111 9.98 13.28 -10.18
N ILE A 112 11.28 13.52 -10.34
CA ILE A 112 11.98 14.58 -9.61
C ILE A 112 12.10 15.90 -10.39
N GLY A 113 12.23 15.85 -11.71
CA GLY A 113 12.39 17.07 -12.51
C GLY A 113 13.24 16.87 -13.77
N LYS A 114 13.66 17.98 -14.37
CA LYS A 114 14.53 18.02 -15.54
C LYS A 114 15.92 18.53 -15.15
N ILE A 115 16.97 17.96 -15.74
CA ILE A 115 18.32 18.51 -15.63
C ILE A 115 18.33 19.91 -16.25
N SER A 116 18.73 20.93 -15.48
CA SER A 116 18.84 22.30 -16.00
C SER A 116 20.16 22.50 -16.75
N ARG A 117 21.26 21.99 -16.21
CA ARG A 117 22.60 22.11 -16.81
C ARG A 117 23.46 20.89 -16.53
N VAL A 118 24.31 20.52 -17.48
CA VAL A 118 25.31 19.46 -17.32
C VAL A 118 26.70 20.09 -17.27
N PHE A 119 27.54 19.58 -16.39
CA PHE A 119 28.96 19.90 -16.25
C PHE A 119 29.78 18.62 -16.46
N ASN A 120 31.11 18.69 -16.34
CA ASN A 120 31.99 17.54 -16.57
C ASN A 120 31.61 16.31 -15.70
N ASN A 121 31.55 16.49 -14.37
CA ASN A 121 31.31 15.39 -13.40
C ASN A 121 30.04 15.60 -12.55
N SER A 122 29.14 16.48 -12.98
CA SER A 122 27.93 16.82 -12.22
C SER A 122 26.86 17.41 -13.11
N PHE A 123 25.65 17.52 -12.58
CA PHE A 123 24.55 18.23 -13.23
C PHE A 123 23.79 19.08 -12.22
N ALA A 124 23.10 20.11 -12.69
CA ALA A 124 22.19 20.92 -11.89
C ALA A 124 20.74 20.45 -12.10
N ILE A 125 20.00 20.36 -11.00
CA ILE A 125 18.56 20.07 -10.99
C ILE A 125 17.91 20.77 -9.80
N ASP A 126 16.69 21.25 -9.99
CA ASP A 126 15.87 21.75 -8.90
C ASP A 126 15.06 20.61 -8.29
N ALA A 127 15.71 19.82 -7.44
CA ALA A 127 15.10 18.71 -6.72
C ALA A 127 15.86 18.44 -5.41
N ASN A 128 15.12 18.06 -4.36
CA ASN A 128 15.71 17.70 -3.07
C ASN A 128 16.22 16.26 -3.08
N LEU A 129 17.48 16.04 -3.48
CA LEU A 129 18.13 14.72 -3.54
C LEU A 129 19.08 14.49 -2.35
N ASN A 130 19.32 13.23 -2.02
CA ASN A 130 20.28 12.83 -0.97
C ASN A 130 21.38 11.92 -1.55
N PRO A 131 22.57 11.87 -0.92
CA PRO A 131 23.53 10.81 -1.17
C PRO A 131 22.87 9.41 -1.06
N GLN A 132 23.31 8.50 -1.90
CA GLN A 132 22.77 7.14 -2.07
C GLN A 132 21.35 7.05 -2.67
N ASP A 133 20.75 8.17 -3.10
CA ASP A 133 19.52 8.09 -3.91
C ASP A 133 19.80 7.34 -5.23
N GLY A 134 18.90 6.42 -5.59
CA GLY A 134 18.87 5.78 -6.89
C GLY A 134 18.04 6.62 -7.85
N ILE A 135 18.66 7.01 -8.97
CA ILE A 135 18.03 7.83 -10.00
C ILE A 135 17.98 7.04 -11.31
N CYS A 136 16.84 7.09 -12.00
CA CYS A 136 16.66 6.48 -13.31
C CYS A 136 16.07 7.47 -14.33
N PHE A 137 16.30 7.15 -15.60
CA PHE A 137 15.84 7.93 -16.75
C PHE A 137 15.74 7.04 -17.99
N ILE A 138 15.03 7.52 -19.01
CA ILE A 138 14.95 6.83 -20.29
C ILE A 138 15.96 7.44 -21.26
N HIS A 139 16.78 6.58 -21.88
CA HIS A 139 17.73 6.97 -22.91
C HIS A 139 17.64 5.96 -24.06
N ASN A 140 17.38 6.44 -25.28
CA ASN A 140 17.19 5.61 -26.48
C ASN A 140 16.19 4.45 -26.29
N GLY A 141 15.11 4.70 -25.55
CA GLY A 141 14.06 3.70 -25.32
C GLY A 141 14.41 2.63 -24.29
N GLU A 142 15.50 2.79 -23.53
CA GLU A 142 15.91 1.92 -22.42
C GLU A 142 15.94 2.69 -21.10
N MET A 143 15.60 2.01 -20.00
CA MET A 143 15.76 2.57 -18.66
C MET A 143 17.20 2.40 -18.17
N ARG A 144 17.85 3.52 -17.87
CA ARG A 144 19.18 3.59 -17.25
C ARG A 144 19.08 4.26 -15.90
N GLY A 145 20.08 4.09 -15.05
CA GLY A 145 20.12 4.75 -13.75
C GLY A 145 21.51 4.81 -13.15
N PHE A 146 21.68 5.67 -12.16
CA PHE A 146 22.91 5.97 -11.42
C PHE A 146 22.60 6.16 -9.94
N LEU A 147 23.64 6.14 -9.11
CA LEU A 147 23.56 6.50 -7.69
C LEU A 147 24.08 7.92 -7.49
N VAL A 148 23.45 8.66 -6.60
CA VAL A 148 23.93 9.97 -6.17
C VAL A 148 25.07 9.79 -5.16
N ASN A 149 26.27 10.27 -5.47
CA ASN A 149 27.39 10.22 -4.54
C ASN A 149 27.40 11.43 -3.59
N LYS A 150 27.12 12.62 -4.13
CA LYS A 150 27.13 13.89 -3.38
C LYS A 150 26.10 14.87 -3.96
N VAL A 151 25.55 15.71 -3.09
CA VAL A 151 24.71 16.87 -3.45
C VAL A 151 25.31 18.12 -2.81
N ASP A 152 25.38 19.21 -3.56
CA ASP A 152 25.90 20.51 -3.14
C ASP A 152 24.97 21.61 -3.68
N GLY A 153 24.03 22.06 -2.86
CA GLY A 153 22.90 22.88 -3.30
C GLY A 153 22.11 22.20 -4.43
N HIS A 154 21.98 22.87 -5.57
CA HIS A 154 21.33 22.31 -6.76
C HIS A 154 22.24 21.41 -7.62
N ARG A 155 23.51 21.24 -7.24
CA ARG A 155 24.49 20.49 -8.01
C ARG A 155 24.62 19.06 -7.48
N VAL A 156 24.45 18.09 -8.38
CA VAL A 156 24.43 16.66 -8.07
C VAL A 156 25.60 15.96 -8.74
N TYR A 157 26.32 15.15 -7.99
CA TYR A 157 27.47 14.37 -8.43
C TYR A 157 27.09 12.89 -8.44
N PRO A 158 26.81 12.30 -9.62
CA PRO A 158 26.47 10.90 -9.73
C PRO A 158 27.72 10.02 -9.80
N ASN A 159 27.56 8.71 -9.58
CA ASN A 159 28.65 7.75 -9.81
C ASN A 159 29.01 7.55 -11.29
N LYS A 160 28.14 7.97 -12.22
CA LYS A 160 28.37 7.95 -13.67
C LYS A 160 27.54 9.02 -14.39
N MET A 161 28.10 9.61 -15.45
CA MET A 161 27.48 10.70 -16.23
C MET A 161 26.86 10.24 -17.57
N ASN A 162 26.97 8.95 -17.91
CA ASN A 162 26.65 8.46 -19.26
C ASN A 162 25.17 8.67 -19.62
N GLY A 163 24.93 9.45 -20.69
CA GLY A 163 23.60 9.69 -21.23
C GLY A 163 22.84 10.87 -20.61
N LEU A 164 23.44 11.59 -19.65
CA LEU A 164 22.85 12.78 -19.04
C LEU A 164 22.99 14.00 -19.96
N LYS A 165 21.88 14.72 -20.18
CA LYS A 165 21.80 15.92 -21.01
C LYS A 165 20.87 16.94 -20.37
N SER A 166 21.06 18.23 -20.64
CA SER A 166 20.08 19.26 -20.24
C SER A 166 18.70 18.95 -20.82
N GLY A 167 17.65 19.23 -20.05
CA GLY A 167 16.26 18.92 -20.37
C GLY A 167 15.83 17.47 -20.08
N LEU A 168 16.76 16.57 -19.76
CA LEU A 168 16.45 15.17 -19.47
C LEU A 168 15.61 15.05 -18.20
N VAL A 169 14.48 14.36 -18.30
CA VAL A 169 13.60 14.08 -17.14
C VAL A 169 14.17 12.92 -16.33
N LEU A 170 14.35 13.14 -15.04
CA LEU A 170 14.82 12.15 -14.09
C LEU A 170 13.70 11.68 -13.17
N TYR A 171 13.85 10.45 -12.68
CA TYR A 171 13.00 9.84 -11.66
C TYR A 171 13.87 9.25 -10.54
N ARG A 172 13.44 9.36 -9.29
CA ARG A 172 14.07 8.68 -8.15
C ARG A 172 13.41 7.33 -7.96
N ASN A 173 14.12 6.25 -8.25
CA ASN A 173 13.64 4.88 -8.08
C ASN A 173 14.07 4.22 -6.75
N PHE A 174 14.88 4.92 -5.95
CA PHE A 174 15.24 4.56 -4.58
C PHE A 174 15.52 5.84 -3.77
N ASP A 175 14.77 6.06 -2.69
CA ASP A 175 14.92 7.21 -1.77
C ASP A 175 15.64 6.77 -0.50
N SER A 176 16.95 7.00 -0.43
CA SER A 176 17.79 6.43 0.63
C SER A 176 17.37 6.92 2.02
N LYS A 177 16.94 8.19 2.10
CA LYS A 177 16.49 8.81 3.34
C LYS A 177 15.14 8.25 3.77
N PHE A 178 14.20 8.11 2.85
CA PHE A 178 12.88 7.56 3.14
C PHE A 178 12.96 6.08 3.51
N GLU A 179 13.78 5.30 2.81
CA GLU A 179 14.02 3.89 3.12
C GLU A 179 14.60 3.72 4.53
N LYS A 180 15.61 4.51 4.89
CA LYS A 180 16.17 4.50 6.25
C LYS A 180 15.14 4.93 7.30
N GLN A 181 14.30 5.93 7.00
CA GLN A 181 13.23 6.36 7.90
C GLN A 181 12.19 5.25 8.12
N LEU A 182 11.82 4.53 7.06
CA LEU A 182 10.91 3.39 7.17
C LEU A 182 11.57 2.27 7.98
N GLU A 183 12.82 1.89 7.69
CA GLU A 183 13.54 0.82 8.39
C GLU A 183 13.51 1.00 9.93
N ILE A 184 13.73 2.22 10.41
CA ILE A 184 13.76 2.55 11.85
C ILE A 184 12.41 3.04 12.40
N SER A 185 11.35 3.07 11.59
CA SER A 185 10.05 3.64 11.96
C SER A 185 9.46 2.95 13.19
N LYS A 186 9.02 3.77 14.15
CA LYS A 186 8.32 3.36 15.37
C LYS A 186 6.81 3.62 15.24
N THR A 187 6.25 3.24 14.09
CA THR A 187 4.80 3.28 13.88
C THR A 187 4.09 2.48 14.97
N VAL A 188 3.17 3.11 15.69
CA VAL A 188 2.44 2.48 16.79
C VAL A 188 0.95 2.71 16.65
N ARG A 189 0.15 1.71 17.02
CA ARG A 189 -1.29 1.86 17.21
C ARG A 189 -1.56 2.10 18.69
N LYS A 190 -2.27 3.19 19.01
CA LYS A 190 -2.68 3.52 20.38
C LYS A 190 -4.19 3.73 20.47
N ILE A 191 -4.76 3.36 21.60
CA ILE A 191 -6.18 3.43 21.96
C ILE A 191 -6.44 4.75 22.67
N GLY A 192 -7.54 5.42 22.32
CA GLY A 192 -7.92 6.68 22.97
C GLY A 192 -8.35 6.44 24.42
N VAL A 193 -7.89 7.30 25.34
CA VAL A 193 -8.37 7.33 26.72
C VAL A 193 -8.72 8.75 27.14
N ASN A 194 -9.88 8.91 27.76
CA ASN A 194 -10.30 10.12 28.46
C ASN A 194 -10.09 9.93 29.96
N ILE A 195 -9.57 10.95 30.63
CA ILE A 195 -9.31 10.92 32.07
C ILE A 195 -10.14 12.01 32.74
N THR A 196 -10.87 11.65 33.79
CA THR A 196 -11.60 12.61 34.63
C THR A 196 -11.11 12.52 36.06
N ILE A 197 -10.85 13.68 36.68
CA ILE A 197 -10.47 13.80 38.08
C ILE A 197 -11.55 14.60 38.80
N GLU A 198 -12.26 13.93 39.72
CA GLU A 198 -13.36 14.48 40.49
C GLU A 198 -13.51 13.72 41.82
N ASN A 199 -14.03 14.39 42.86
CA ASN A 199 -14.39 13.76 44.14
C ASN A 199 -13.27 12.88 44.74
N SER A 200 -12.03 13.35 44.72
CA SER A 200 -10.84 12.61 45.18
C SER A 200 -10.62 11.26 44.46
N LYS A 201 -11.09 11.13 43.21
CA LYS A 201 -10.91 9.96 42.35
C LYS A 201 -10.38 10.37 40.98
N ILE A 202 -9.69 9.43 40.36
CA ILE A 202 -9.29 9.50 38.97
C ILE A 202 -9.93 8.35 38.20
N VAL A 203 -10.65 8.69 37.13
CA VAL A 203 -11.38 7.76 36.27
C VAL A 203 -10.75 7.79 34.88
N ALA A 204 -10.50 6.63 34.29
CA ALA A 204 -10.09 6.50 32.90
C ALA A 204 -11.15 5.71 32.12
N ILE A 205 -11.54 6.23 30.97
CA ILE A 205 -12.50 5.63 30.05
C ILE A 205 -11.84 5.50 28.68
N ASP A 206 -11.75 4.28 28.14
CA ASP A 206 -11.27 4.08 26.77
C ASP A 206 -12.36 4.27 25.72
N GLU A 207 -11.96 4.35 24.45
CA GLU A 207 -12.89 4.56 23.32
C GLU A 207 -13.90 3.43 23.09
N ASP A 208 -13.74 2.27 23.75
CA ASP A 208 -14.69 1.16 23.74
C ASP A 208 -15.51 1.09 25.04
N SER A 209 -15.52 2.18 25.82
CA SER A 209 -16.28 2.34 27.07
C SER A 209 -15.82 1.46 28.24
N ASN A 210 -14.60 0.91 28.19
CA ASN A 210 -14.00 0.28 29.37
C ASN A 210 -13.63 1.37 30.38
N THR A 211 -14.04 1.19 31.63
CA THR A 211 -13.92 2.21 32.67
C THR A 211 -13.22 1.63 33.89
N VAL A 212 -12.25 2.36 34.40
CA VAL A 212 -11.56 2.04 35.66
C VAL A 212 -11.41 3.30 36.50
N SER A 213 -11.34 3.13 37.81
CA SER A 213 -11.14 4.24 38.75
C SER A 213 -10.13 3.89 39.83
N LEU A 214 -9.37 4.89 40.27
CA LEU A 214 -8.50 4.81 41.44
C LEU A 214 -8.82 5.99 42.38
N ALA A 215 -8.66 5.77 43.69
CA ALA A 215 -8.64 6.87 44.64
C ALA A 215 -7.38 7.72 44.42
N LEU A 216 -7.52 9.05 44.52
CA LEU A 216 -6.35 9.92 44.57
C LEU A 216 -5.63 9.71 45.91
N PRO A 217 -4.30 9.58 45.90
CA PRO A 217 -3.52 9.59 47.13
C PRO A 217 -3.71 10.91 47.88
N ASP A 218 -3.64 10.84 49.20
CA ASP A 218 -3.57 12.04 50.02
C ASP A 218 -2.27 12.81 49.74
N GLY A 219 -2.28 14.12 49.98
CA GLY A 219 -1.16 14.99 49.66
C GLY A 219 -1.30 16.40 50.22
N ASP A 220 -0.31 17.23 49.92
CA ASP A 220 -0.23 18.57 50.50
C ASP A 220 -1.26 19.52 49.87
N ILE A 221 -1.65 20.56 50.60
CA ILE A 221 -2.47 21.64 50.05
C ILE A 221 -1.63 22.42 49.03
N PRO A 222 -2.09 22.60 47.79
CA PRO A 222 -1.30 23.31 46.78
C PRO A 222 -1.21 24.80 47.08
N LYS A 223 -0.04 25.39 46.79
CA LYS A 223 0.15 26.85 46.84
C LYS A 223 -0.54 27.57 45.67
N ASN A 224 -0.73 26.90 44.54
CA ASN A 224 -1.41 27.43 43.36
C ASN A 224 -2.11 26.27 42.62
N LEU A 225 -3.43 26.32 42.57
CA LEU A 225 -4.26 25.25 41.99
C LEU A 225 -4.15 25.19 40.47
N GLU A 226 -4.08 26.32 39.76
CA GLU A 226 -3.96 26.34 38.30
C GLU A 226 -2.65 25.69 37.82
N LYS A 227 -1.54 26.06 38.46
CA LYS A 227 -0.22 25.45 38.18
C LYS A 227 -0.20 23.97 38.49
N LEU A 228 -0.93 23.54 39.53
CA LEU A 228 -1.11 22.13 39.84
C LEU A 228 -1.86 21.41 38.71
N LYS A 229 -3.01 21.94 38.27
CA LYS A 229 -3.79 21.37 37.15
C LYS A 229 -2.95 21.25 35.88
N GLN A 230 -2.14 22.25 35.55
CA GLN A 230 -1.19 22.19 34.42
C GLN A 230 -0.15 21.09 34.59
N ASN A 231 0.39 20.88 35.80
CA ASN A 231 1.34 19.80 36.06
C ASN A 231 0.68 18.42 35.87
N TYR A 232 -0.54 18.23 36.39
CA TYR A 232 -1.30 17.00 36.15
C TYR A 232 -1.48 16.77 34.64
N LEU A 233 -1.97 17.76 33.89
CA LEU A 233 -2.13 17.65 32.44
C LEU A 233 -0.83 17.26 31.75
N ALA A 234 0.30 17.87 32.11
CA ALA A 234 1.60 17.58 31.54
C ALA A 234 2.11 16.16 31.85
N GLN A 235 1.88 15.64 33.06
CA GLN A 235 2.29 14.28 33.42
C GLN A 235 1.35 13.22 32.80
N PHE A 236 0.04 13.49 32.75
CA PHE A 236 -0.95 12.56 32.20
C PHE A 236 -0.93 12.47 30.68
N SER A 237 -0.45 13.51 29.99
CA SER A 237 -0.20 13.48 28.55
C SER A 237 0.94 12.53 28.14
N LYS A 238 1.85 12.18 29.05
CA LYS A 238 3.01 11.31 28.78
C LYS A 238 2.66 9.84 28.94
N THR A 239 1.92 9.28 27.98
CA THR A 239 1.46 7.88 28.06
C THR A 239 2.55 6.82 27.77
N GLY A 240 3.74 7.23 27.29
CA GLY A 240 4.90 6.34 27.11
C GLY A 240 4.61 5.11 26.24
N ASP A 241 5.10 3.94 26.68
CA ASP A 241 4.92 2.65 25.98
C ASP A 241 3.57 1.98 26.27
N SER A 242 2.68 2.63 27.03
CA SER A 242 1.32 2.12 27.19
C SER A 242 0.59 2.08 25.84
N PRO A 243 -0.39 1.19 25.67
CA PRO A 243 -1.16 1.11 24.43
C PRO A 243 -2.12 2.29 24.26
N TYR A 244 -2.08 3.31 25.12
CA TYR A 244 -3.01 4.44 25.12
C TYR A 244 -2.36 5.74 24.68
N TYR A 245 -3.18 6.63 24.14
CA TYR A 245 -2.88 8.06 24.02
C TYR A 245 -4.00 8.85 24.71
N LEU A 246 -3.63 9.93 25.39
CA LEU A 246 -4.60 10.80 26.04
C LEU A 246 -5.40 11.55 24.96
N GLN A 247 -6.71 11.38 24.97
CA GLN A 247 -7.63 12.18 24.14
C GLN A 247 -7.93 13.49 24.87
N GLU A 248 -8.51 13.39 26.06
CA GLU A 248 -8.82 14.53 26.92
C GLU A 248 -8.57 14.23 28.40
N ILE A 249 -8.31 15.29 29.17
CA ILE A 249 -8.28 15.23 30.64
C ILE A 249 -9.11 16.36 31.23
N HIS A 250 -10.09 16.00 32.06
CA HIS A 250 -10.98 16.94 32.76
C HIS A 250 -10.65 16.92 34.25
N ILE A 251 -10.31 18.08 34.83
CA ILE A 251 -9.95 18.22 36.25
C ILE A 251 -11.00 19.09 36.95
N LEU A 252 -12.03 18.43 37.48
CA LEU A 252 -13.20 19.04 38.10
C LEU A 252 -13.05 19.19 39.63
N ASP A 253 -12.07 18.51 40.24
CA ASP A 253 -11.82 18.60 41.67
C ASP A 253 -11.19 19.95 42.07
N GLU A 254 -11.91 20.73 42.88
CA GLU A 254 -11.43 22.01 43.44
C GLU A 254 -10.50 21.81 44.64
N ASN A 255 -10.56 20.64 45.30
CA ASN A 255 -9.74 20.30 46.46
C ASN A 255 -8.52 19.44 46.10
N LEU A 256 -8.10 19.47 44.83
CA LEU A 256 -6.99 18.67 44.31
C LEU A 256 -5.70 18.87 45.12
N LYS A 257 -5.13 17.77 45.63
CA LYS A 257 -3.89 17.78 46.42
C LYS A 257 -2.64 17.80 45.56
N PHE A 258 -1.60 18.42 46.08
CA PHE A 258 -0.27 18.38 45.51
C PHE A 258 0.33 16.97 45.66
N LEU A 259 0.78 16.41 44.54
CA LEU A 259 1.50 15.14 44.49
C LEU A 259 2.86 15.34 43.79
N PRO A 260 3.94 14.72 44.31
CA PRO A 260 5.21 14.67 43.61
C PRO A 260 5.08 14.04 42.22
N VAL A 261 5.94 14.46 41.28
CA VAL A 261 5.92 13.97 39.89
C VAL A 261 6.07 12.45 39.80
N SER A 262 6.85 11.81 40.70
CA SER A 262 6.96 10.36 40.78
C SER A 262 5.60 9.71 41.07
N LYS A 263 4.87 10.21 42.08
CA LYS A 263 3.54 9.72 42.45
C LYS A 263 2.51 9.90 41.34
N LEU A 264 2.55 11.03 40.60
CA LEU A 264 1.70 11.24 39.42
C LEU A 264 1.99 10.22 38.32
N ASN A 265 3.27 9.95 38.06
CA ASN A 265 3.67 8.96 37.07
C ASN A 265 3.25 7.53 37.47
N ASP A 266 3.38 7.18 38.74
CA ASP A 266 2.96 5.87 39.26
C ASP A 266 1.43 5.71 39.24
N LEU A 267 0.69 6.76 39.61
CA LEU A 267 -0.77 6.79 39.52
C LEU A 267 -1.23 6.60 38.07
N ARG A 268 -0.65 7.36 37.13
CA ARG A 268 -0.93 7.22 35.70
C ARG A 268 -0.63 5.82 35.17
N ARG A 269 0.53 5.26 35.49
CA ARG A 269 0.91 3.90 35.07
C ARG A 269 -0.07 2.86 35.63
N SER A 270 -0.41 2.98 36.92
CA SER A 270 -1.35 2.07 37.59
C SER A 270 -2.74 2.14 36.96
N LEU A 271 -3.23 3.35 36.68
CA LEU A 271 -4.52 3.58 36.04
C LEU A 271 -4.59 2.93 34.64
N LEU A 272 -3.60 3.18 33.79
CA LEU A 272 -3.56 2.61 32.43
C LEU A 272 -3.34 1.08 32.43
N ASN A 273 -2.59 0.56 33.40
CA ASN A 273 -2.44 -0.88 33.59
C ASN A 273 -3.75 -1.53 34.01
N LEU A 274 -4.50 -0.90 34.93
CA LEU A 274 -5.81 -1.38 35.36
C LEU A 274 -6.80 -1.36 34.20
N LEU A 275 -6.81 -0.30 33.40
CA LEU A 275 -7.64 -0.19 32.19
C LEU A 275 -7.32 -1.32 31.19
N SER A 276 -6.04 -1.68 31.03
CA SER A 276 -5.65 -2.79 30.17
C SER A 276 -6.17 -4.13 30.67
N LYS A 277 -6.16 -4.36 31.99
CA LYS A 277 -6.71 -5.57 32.60
C LYS A 277 -8.22 -5.64 32.41
N GLU A 278 -8.92 -4.54 32.68
CA GLU A 278 -10.37 -4.42 32.51
C GLU A 278 -10.79 -4.74 31.07
N ARG A 279 -10.07 -4.14 30.11
CA ARG A 279 -10.31 -4.33 28.68
C ARG A 279 -10.07 -5.78 28.24
N LEU A 280 -9.04 -6.45 28.76
CA LEU A 280 -8.81 -7.87 28.49
C LEU A 280 -9.88 -8.77 29.10
N GLN A 281 -10.38 -8.42 30.30
CA GLN A 281 -11.43 -9.16 30.99
C GLN A 281 -12.79 -9.03 30.27
N LYS A 282 -13.11 -7.84 29.75
CA LYS A 282 -14.34 -7.58 28.99
C LYS A 282 -14.28 -8.04 27.53
N TYR A 283 -13.09 -8.32 27.01
CA TYR A 283 -12.93 -8.71 25.61
C TYR A 283 -13.63 -10.04 25.32
N THR A 284 -14.64 -9.98 24.45
CA THR A 284 -15.36 -11.17 23.98
C THR A 284 -14.90 -11.47 22.56
N ARG A 285 -14.30 -12.65 22.35
CA ARG A 285 -13.91 -13.10 21.00
C ARG A 285 -15.17 -13.37 20.20
N VAL A 286 -15.35 -12.64 19.09
CA VAL A 286 -16.41 -12.93 18.14
C VAL A 286 -16.11 -14.28 17.48
N SER A 287 -17.01 -15.25 17.66
CA SER A 287 -16.94 -16.52 16.93
C SER A 287 -17.44 -16.30 15.50
N GLN A 288 -16.62 -16.65 14.51
CA GLN A 288 -17.05 -16.61 13.13
C GLN A 288 -18.13 -17.67 12.92
N LYS A 289 -19.30 -17.27 12.42
CA LYS A 289 -20.34 -18.22 12.04
C LYS A 289 -19.78 -19.18 10.98
N PRO A 290 -20.13 -20.49 11.01
CA PRO A 290 -19.71 -21.43 9.98
C PRO A 290 -20.04 -20.90 8.59
N ILE A 291 -19.03 -20.83 7.73
CA ILE A 291 -19.22 -20.48 6.32
C ILE A 291 -19.95 -21.66 5.69
N ARG A 292 -21.08 -21.38 5.03
CA ARG A 292 -21.81 -22.39 4.26
C ARG A 292 -21.39 -22.29 2.81
N TYR A 293 -21.37 -23.43 2.12
CA TYR A 293 -21.27 -23.42 0.67
C TYR A 293 -22.47 -22.67 0.08
N ALA A 294 -22.21 -21.93 -0.98
CA ALA A 294 -23.20 -21.21 -1.75
C ALA A 294 -23.08 -21.67 -3.20
N ASP A 295 -24.15 -21.51 -3.97
CA ASP A 295 -24.14 -21.80 -5.38
C ASP A 295 -23.04 -21.00 -6.07
N PHE A 296 -22.14 -21.71 -6.76
CA PHE A 296 -21.15 -21.07 -7.60
C PHE A 296 -21.87 -20.38 -8.78
N PRO A 297 -21.41 -19.20 -9.22
CA PRO A 297 -22.08 -18.47 -10.31
C PRO A 297 -22.20 -19.24 -11.62
N LEU A 298 -21.32 -20.23 -11.84
CA LEU A 298 -21.33 -21.13 -12.99
C LEU A 298 -21.69 -22.54 -12.55
N ARG A 299 -22.47 -23.26 -13.37
CA ARG A 299 -22.83 -24.66 -13.12
C ARG A 299 -21.77 -25.66 -13.58
N LYS A 300 -20.91 -25.24 -14.50
CA LYS A 300 -19.83 -26.05 -15.05
C LYS A 300 -18.60 -25.19 -15.20
N ILE A 301 -17.44 -25.76 -14.89
CA ILE A 301 -16.15 -25.10 -15.08
C ILE A 301 -15.16 -26.06 -15.73
N ASP A 302 -14.33 -25.51 -16.61
CA ASP A 302 -13.24 -26.22 -17.27
C ASP A 302 -11.91 -25.91 -16.55
N TYR A 303 -10.79 -26.13 -17.26
CA TYR A 303 -9.45 -25.86 -16.76
C TYR A 303 -9.26 -24.42 -16.20
N LYS A 304 -10.08 -23.45 -16.62
CA LYS A 304 -10.04 -22.07 -16.14
C LYS A 304 -10.48 -21.93 -14.68
N GLY A 305 -11.12 -22.95 -14.11
CA GLY A 305 -11.45 -23.02 -12.69
C GLY A 305 -10.27 -23.28 -11.76
N ASN A 306 -9.09 -23.60 -12.34
CA ASN A 306 -7.85 -23.90 -11.63
C ASN A 306 -8.03 -24.97 -10.54
N VAL A 307 -8.80 -26.02 -10.85
CA VAL A 307 -9.05 -27.15 -9.95
C VAL A 307 -7.88 -28.13 -10.02
N PHE A 308 -6.91 -27.97 -9.12
CA PHE A 308 -5.65 -28.73 -9.16
C PHE A 308 -5.66 -29.99 -8.27
N ASN A 309 -6.46 -29.99 -7.20
CA ASN A 309 -6.45 -31.05 -6.18
C ASN A 309 -7.85 -31.49 -5.76
N SER A 310 -7.92 -32.52 -4.91
CA SER A 310 -9.18 -33.07 -4.38
C SER A 310 -10.00 -32.05 -3.59
N GLU A 311 -9.35 -31.21 -2.79
CA GLU A 311 -10.01 -30.24 -1.91
C GLU A 311 -10.71 -29.13 -2.72
N SER A 312 -10.05 -28.62 -3.76
CA SER A 312 -10.66 -27.66 -4.68
C SER A 312 -11.82 -28.28 -5.45
N LYS A 313 -11.70 -29.53 -5.91
CA LYS A 313 -12.79 -30.24 -6.58
C LYS A 313 -14.00 -30.42 -5.67
N GLU A 314 -13.77 -30.79 -4.42
CA GLU A 314 -14.83 -30.93 -3.41
C GLU A 314 -15.52 -29.58 -3.13
N PHE A 315 -14.75 -28.49 -3.03
CA PHE A 315 -15.31 -27.15 -2.90
C PHE A 315 -16.30 -26.82 -4.04
N TYR A 316 -15.92 -27.02 -5.30
CA TYR A 316 -16.81 -26.72 -6.44
C TYR A 316 -18.05 -27.61 -6.44
N LYS A 317 -17.89 -28.90 -6.13
CA LYS A 317 -19.01 -29.84 -6.00
C LYS A 317 -20.01 -29.39 -4.92
N ASN A 318 -19.51 -29.00 -3.74
CA ASN A 318 -20.34 -28.51 -2.65
C ASN A 318 -20.99 -27.15 -2.97
N CYS A 319 -20.43 -26.40 -3.93
CA CYS A 319 -21.01 -25.18 -4.50
C CYS A 319 -21.88 -25.44 -5.75
N ASN A 320 -22.34 -26.67 -6.00
CA ASN A 320 -23.21 -27.03 -7.13
C ASN A 320 -22.62 -26.65 -8.52
N CYS A 321 -21.32 -26.89 -8.70
CA CYS A 321 -20.58 -26.69 -9.93
C CYS A 321 -19.80 -27.95 -10.35
N ASP A 322 -20.05 -28.42 -11.57
CA ASP A 322 -19.35 -29.57 -12.15
C ASP A 322 -17.98 -29.15 -12.69
N VAL A 323 -16.94 -29.86 -12.28
CA VAL A 323 -15.58 -29.70 -12.83
C VAL A 323 -15.42 -30.64 -14.01
N LEU A 324 -15.41 -30.08 -15.22
CA LEU A 324 -15.29 -30.84 -16.47
C LEU A 324 -13.84 -31.21 -16.78
N GLU A 325 -12.92 -30.29 -16.49
CA GLU A 325 -11.49 -30.44 -16.75
C GLU A 325 -10.69 -29.94 -15.54
N PRO A 326 -9.58 -30.60 -15.16
CA PRO A 326 -8.71 -30.11 -14.11
C PRO A 326 -7.91 -28.89 -14.58
N ALA A 327 -7.26 -28.22 -13.62
CA ALA A 327 -6.28 -27.17 -13.90
C ALA A 327 -5.28 -27.62 -14.97
N LEU A 328 -4.82 -26.67 -15.81
CA LEU A 328 -3.96 -26.96 -16.95
C LEU A 328 -2.65 -27.64 -16.53
N GLU A 329 -2.11 -27.26 -15.37
CA GLU A 329 -0.89 -27.79 -14.76
C GLU A 329 -1.00 -29.24 -14.30
N ALA A 330 -2.24 -29.75 -14.12
CA ALA A 330 -2.49 -31.15 -13.78
C ALA A 330 -2.66 -32.04 -15.02
N GLN A 331 -2.73 -31.45 -16.22
CA GLN A 331 -2.91 -32.18 -17.47
C GLN A 331 -1.55 -32.66 -18.01
N GLN A 332 -1.47 -33.92 -18.42
CA GLN A 332 -0.23 -34.48 -18.98
C GLN A 332 0.11 -33.89 -20.36
N ASN A 333 -0.92 -33.55 -21.15
CA ASN A 333 -0.77 -33.02 -22.50
C ASN A 333 -1.67 -31.79 -22.66
N VAL A 334 -1.07 -30.67 -23.05
CA VAL A 334 -1.77 -29.41 -23.31
C VAL A 334 -1.80 -29.16 -24.81
N SER A 335 -2.99 -29.13 -25.41
CA SER A 335 -3.14 -28.84 -26.84
C SER A 335 -2.71 -27.41 -27.20
N SER A 336 -2.32 -27.21 -28.45
CA SER A 336 -2.07 -25.87 -28.99
C SER A 336 -3.40 -25.12 -29.17
N GLY A 337 -3.35 -23.78 -29.14
CA GLY A 337 -4.53 -22.94 -29.32
C GLY A 337 -5.44 -22.79 -28.09
N ILE A 338 -5.03 -23.29 -26.92
CA ILE A 338 -5.73 -23.13 -25.63
C ILE A 338 -5.55 -21.69 -25.13
N GLU A 339 -6.60 -21.10 -24.56
CA GLU A 339 -6.53 -19.76 -23.96
C GLU A 339 -5.72 -19.80 -22.67
N LEU A 340 -4.52 -19.19 -22.70
CA LEU A 340 -3.62 -19.05 -21.56
C LEU A 340 -3.92 -17.81 -20.73
N MET A 341 -4.32 -16.72 -21.41
CA MET A 341 -4.59 -15.44 -20.76
C MET A 341 -5.59 -14.64 -21.58
N ARG A 342 -6.60 -14.09 -20.90
CA ARG A 342 -7.52 -13.08 -21.41
C ARG A 342 -7.35 -11.81 -20.61
N THR A 343 -7.19 -10.67 -21.29
CA THR A 343 -6.88 -9.41 -20.62
C THR A 343 -7.41 -8.20 -21.38
N LYS A 344 -7.74 -7.12 -20.65
CA LYS A 344 -8.07 -5.81 -21.22
C LYS A 344 -6.84 -5.02 -21.67
N HIS A 345 -5.63 -5.42 -21.26
CA HIS A 345 -4.38 -4.94 -21.87
C HIS A 345 -4.28 -5.49 -23.28
N CYS A 346 -4.49 -4.64 -24.28
CA CYS A 346 -4.58 -5.05 -25.66
C CYS A 346 -3.41 -4.49 -26.47
N LEU A 347 -2.64 -5.37 -27.10
CA LEU A 347 -1.47 -4.96 -27.89
C LEU A 347 -1.82 -4.21 -29.18
N LYS A 348 -3.04 -4.39 -29.71
CA LYS A 348 -3.55 -3.52 -30.79
C LYS A 348 -3.72 -2.10 -30.32
N PHE A 349 -4.37 -1.91 -29.17
CA PHE A 349 -4.54 -0.59 -28.57
C PHE A 349 -3.17 0.04 -28.27
N ALA A 350 -2.27 -0.73 -27.66
CA ALA A 350 -0.93 -0.28 -27.32
C ALA A 350 -0.03 0.06 -28.51
N SER A 351 -0.42 -0.34 -29.73
CA SER A 351 0.35 -0.10 -30.97
C SER A 351 -0.45 0.74 -31.98
N ASP A 352 -1.52 1.41 -31.55
CA ASP A 352 -2.39 2.23 -32.41
C ASP A 352 -2.97 1.49 -33.62
N LEU A 353 -3.33 0.22 -33.42
CA LEU A 353 -3.91 -0.68 -34.45
C LEU A 353 -5.42 -0.93 -34.26
N CYS A 354 -6.07 -0.30 -33.28
CA CYS A 354 -7.52 -0.39 -33.13
C CYS A 354 -8.25 0.16 -34.37
N GLY A 355 -9.29 -0.54 -34.83
CA GLY A 355 -10.07 -0.18 -36.03
C GLY A 355 -9.36 -0.43 -37.36
N LYS A 356 -8.07 -0.81 -37.35
CA LYS A 356 -7.30 -1.07 -38.56
C LYS A 356 -7.34 -2.55 -38.93
N ALA A 357 -7.41 -2.85 -40.23
CA ALA A 357 -7.18 -4.18 -40.73
C ALA A 357 -5.76 -4.64 -40.31
N CYS A 358 -5.65 -5.80 -39.70
CA CYS A 358 -4.36 -6.36 -39.30
C CYS A 358 -4.33 -7.86 -39.60
N LYS A 359 -3.15 -8.32 -39.99
CA LYS A 359 -2.83 -9.75 -40.08
C LYS A 359 -2.91 -10.42 -38.70
N LYS A 360 -2.86 -11.75 -38.66
CA LYS A 360 -2.71 -12.49 -37.39
C LYS A 360 -1.44 -12.03 -36.68
N LEU A 361 -1.56 -11.79 -35.38
CA LEU A 361 -0.47 -11.30 -34.54
C LEU A 361 -0.01 -12.38 -33.56
N TYR A 362 1.27 -12.34 -33.23
CA TYR A 362 1.93 -13.27 -32.34
C TYR A 362 2.81 -12.52 -31.35
N LEU A 363 2.79 -12.96 -30.09
CA LEU A 363 3.86 -12.67 -29.13
C LEU A 363 5.00 -13.65 -29.37
N VAL A 364 6.23 -13.17 -29.30
CA VAL A 364 7.43 -14.01 -29.47
C VAL A 364 8.26 -13.87 -28.19
N ASP A 365 8.54 -14.98 -27.53
CA ASP A 365 9.40 -14.99 -26.34
C ASP A 365 10.90 -14.98 -26.69
N SER A 366 11.76 -14.96 -25.67
CA SER A 366 13.22 -14.95 -25.84
C SER A 366 13.77 -16.21 -26.51
N ASN A 367 13.02 -17.31 -26.50
CA ASN A 367 13.39 -18.57 -27.13
C ASN A 367 12.81 -18.69 -28.55
N GLY A 368 12.15 -17.65 -29.05
CA GLY A 368 11.53 -17.63 -30.37
C GLY A 368 10.15 -18.31 -30.44
N LYS A 369 9.58 -18.75 -29.31
CA LYS A 369 8.27 -19.40 -29.28
C LYS A 369 7.17 -18.39 -29.61
N LYS A 370 6.25 -18.76 -30.51
CA LYS A 370 5.21 -17.86 -31.04
C LYS A 370 3.85 -18.16 -30.40
N TYR A 371 3.36 -17.25 -29.58
CA TYR A 371 2.04 -17.35 -28.95
C TYR A 371 1.03 -16.59 -29.81
N PRO A 372 0.03 -17.27 -30.42
CA PRO A 372 -0.99 -16.61 -31.22
C PRO A 372 -1.84 -15.66 -30.39
N LEU A 373 -2.20 -14.52 -30.98
CA LEU A 373 -3.08 -13.54 -30.37
C LEU A 373 -4.46 -13.54 -31.05
N LYS A 374 -5.51 -13.62 -30.24
CA LYS A 374 -6.89 -13.31 -30.65
C LYS A 374 -7.34 -12.01 -30.01
N PHE A 375 -8.22 -11.28 -30.69
CA PHE A 375 -8.70 -9.98 -30.23
C PHE A 375 -10.21 -9.96 -30.26
N ASP A 376 -10.82 -9.70 -29.11
CA ASP A 376 -12.23 -9.40 -29.00
C ASP A 376 -12.36 -7.87 -28.93
N CYS A 377 -12.46 -7.26 -30.12
CA CYS A 377 -12.53 -5.81 -30.24
C CYS A 377 -13.82 -5.23 -29.64
N LYS A 378 -14.91 -6.02 -29.59
CA LYS A 378 -16.18 -5.59 -28.99
C LYS A 378 -16.02 -5.35 -27.48
N ASN A 379 -15.33 -6.27 -26.81
CA ASN A 379 -15.10 -6.19 -25.36
C ASN A 379 -13.76 -5.53 -24.98
N CYS A 380 -13.01 -5.03 -25.96
CA CYS A 380 -11.66 -4.47 -25.78
C CYS A 380 -10.66 -5.43 -25.11
N GLU A 381 -10.72 -6.72 -25.46
CA GLU A 381 -9.89 -7.78 -24.90
C GLU A 381 -8.90 -8.36 -25.90
N MET A 382 -7.80 -8.86 -25.35
CA MET A 382 -6.81 -9.67 -26.04
C MET A 382 -6.71 -11.03 -25.35
N VAL A 383 -6.58 -12.06 -26.17
CA VAL A 383 -6.38 -13.44 -25.73
C VAL A 383 -5.03 -13.92 -26.25
N ILE A 384 -4.23 -14.51 -25.36
CA ILE A 384 -2.97 -15.18 -25.66
C ILE A 384 -3.24 -16.68 -25.67
N LEU A 385 -2.88 -17.34 -26.77
CA LEU A 385 -3.08 -18.77 -26.95
C LEU A 385 -1.78 -19.55 -26.73
N SER A 386 -1.91 -20.82 -26.35
CA SER A 386 -0.79 -21.76 -26.36
C SER A 386 -0.29 -21.93 -27.80
N PRO A 387 1.05 -21.98 -27.95
CA PRO A 387 1.72 -22.13 -29.24
C PRO A 387 1.46 -23.49 -29.90
#